data_AF-A0A926K258-F1
#
_entry.id   AF-A0A926K258-F1
#
_cell.length_a   1.000
_cell.length_b   1.000
_cell.length_c   1.000
_cell.angle_alpha   90.00
_cell.angle_beta   90.00
_cell.angle_gamma   90.00
#
_symmetry.space_group_name_H-M   'P 1'
#
loop_
_entity.id
_entity.type
_entity.pdbx_description
1 polymer ?
#
loop_
_entity_poly.entity_id
_entity_poly.type
_entity_poly.pdbx_seq_one_letter_code
_entity_poly.pdbx_strand_id
1 'polypeptide(L)'
;MSTDPRQERTLGQLVASATQDISTLVRSEIALAKAEISVQVKKAGAGGGLLAGAAVILFYSVYFIFTTIAEGIQALGLPRWLSFLIVTVLMLLLAALLALLGVRKMKTVNPKPEKTISEAQETVAAIRAATEHPGTVVPAPRPEWDRKDIPASAHAPTAQADPSRDA
;
A
#
# COMPACT_ATOMS: atom_id res chain seq x y z
N MET A 1 16.57 -41.99 -48.07
CA MET A 1 17.46 -40.83 -47.82
C MET A 1 16.56 -39.65 -47.54
N SER A 2 16.15 -39.47 -46.27
CA SER A 2 15.17 -38.46 -45.86
C SER A 2 15.95 -37.37 -45.14
N THR A 3 16.02 -36.19 -45.74
CA THR A 3 16.69 -35.01 -45.22
C THR A 3 15.96 -34.51 -43.98
N ASP A 4 16.65 -34.54 -42.83
CA ASP A 4 16.16 -33.99 -41.57
C ASP A 4 16.45 -32.48 -41.55
N PRO A 5 15.42 -31.60 -41.56
CA PRO A 5 15.60 -30.14 -41.62
C PRO A 5 16.02 -29.52 -40.29
N ARG A 6 16.48 -30.31 -39.30
CA ARG A 6 17.07 -29.84 -38.02
C ARG A 6 18.46 -29.21 -38.20
N GLN A 7 18.65 -28.46 -39.28
CA GLN A 7 19.82 -27.63 -39.49
C GLN A 7 19.97 -26.69 -38.30
N GLU A 8 21.14 -26.79 -37.67
CA GLU A 8 21.50 -26.27 -36.37
C GLU A 8 21.02 -24.83 -36.18
N ARG A 9 20.09 -24.61 -35.22
CA ARG A 9 19.68 -23.26 -34.84
C ARG A 9 20.93 -22.48 -34.45
N THR A 10 21.17 -21.39 -35.15
CA THR A 10 22.33 -20.52 -34.85
C THR A 10 22.19 -19.94 -33.44
N LEU A 11 23.31 -19.74 -32.74
CA LEU A 11 23.33 -19.16 -31.39
C LEU A 11 22.56 -17.82 -31.31
N GLY A 12 22.59 -17.03 -32.38
CA GLY A 12 21.81 -15.79 -32.49
C GLY A 12 20.29 -16.01 -32.49
N GLN A 13 19.80 -17.09 -33.12
CA GLN A 13 18.38 -17.43 -33.11
C GLN A 13 17.92 -17.95 -31.74
N LEU A 14 18.78 -18.68 -31.01
CA LEU A 14 18.48 -19.15 -29.65
C LEU A 14 18.35 -17.98 -28.66
N VAL A 15 19.28 -17.02 -28.72
CA VAL A 15 19.23 -15.81 -27.89
C VAL A 15 18.02 -14.95 -28.25
N ALA A 16 17.72 -14.79 -29.54
CA ALA A 16 16.53 -14.07 -29.99
C ALA A 16 15.23 -14.72 -29.49
N SER A 17 15.09 -16.04 -29.62
CA SER A 17 13.93 -16.77 -29.11
C SER A 17 13.79 -16.69 -27.59
N ALA A 18 14.87 -16.87 -26.84
CA ALA A 18 14.84 -16.77 -25.38
C ALA A 18 14.44 -15.35 -24.90
N THR A 19 14.94 -14.31 -25.57
CA THR A 19 14.56 -12.92 -25.27
C THR A 19 13.09 -12.66 -25.56
N GLN A 20 12.56 -13.27 -26.63
CA GLN A 20 11.16 -13.17 -27.00
C GLN A 20 10.24 -13.92 -26.02
N ASP A 21 10.66 -15.08 -25.52
CA ASP A 21 9.92 -15.84 -24.51
C ASP A 21 9.88 -15.09 -23.17
N ILE A 22 11.01 -14.54 -22.72
CA ILE A 22 11.07 -13.69 -21.52
C ILE A 22 10.17 -12.46 -21.68
N SER A 23 10.21 -11.80 -22.84
CA SER A 23 9.33 -10.65 -23.13
C SER A 23 7.84 -11.03 -23.07
N THR A 24 7.51 -12.24 -23.52
CA THR A 24 6.14 -12.79 -23.49
C THR A 24 5.70 -13.09 -22.06
N LEU A 25 6.57 -13.67 -21.23
CA LEU A 25 6.30 -13.92 -19.80
C LEU A 25 6.08 -12.61 -19.05
N VAL A 26 6.96 -11.62 -19.20
CA VAL A 26 6.81 -10.32 -18.55
C VAL A 26 5.51 -9.64 -18.98
N ARG A 27 5.18 -9.69 -20.28
CA ARG A 27 3.93 -9.12 -20.80
C ARG A 27 2.70 -9.81 -20.20
N SER A 28 2.73 -11.14 -20.03
CA SER A 28 1.62 -11.92 -19.48
C SER A 28 1.44 -11.69 -17.99
N GLU A 29 2.52 -11.58 -17.22
CA GLU A 29 2.49 -11.23 -15.79
C GLU A 29 1.89 -9.84 -15.58
N ILE A 30 2.29 -8.86 -16.39
CA ILE A 30 1.69 -7.52 -16.37
C ILE A 30 0.21 -7.57 -16.75
N ALA A 31 -0.16 -8.38 -17.75
CA ALA A 31 -1.55 -8.51 -18.17
C ALA A 31 -2.41 -9.13 -17.05
N LEU A 32 -1.88 -10.13 -16.36
CA LEU A 32 -2.55 -10.77 -15.22
C LEU A 32 -2.69 -9.81 -14.05
N ALA A 33 -1.60 -9.15 -13.64
CA ALA A 33 -1.62 -8.14 -12.58
C ALA A 33 -2.60 -7.00 -12.90
N LYS A 34 -2.62 -6.54 -14.16
CA LYS A 34 -3.59 -5.53 -14.61
C LYS A 34 -5.03 -6.06 -14.53
N ALA A 35 -5.29 -7.31 -14.92
CA ALA A 35 -6.61 -7.91 -14.82
C ALA A 35 -7.06 -7.98 -13.36
N GLU A 36 -6.21 -8.46 -12.45
CA GLU A 36 -6.52 -8.56 -11.03
C GLU A 36 -6.77 -7.19 -10.40
N ILE A 37 -5.87 -6.23 -10.61
CA ILE A 37 -6.04 -4.84 -10.15
C ILE A 37 -7.32 -4.24 -10.73
N SER A 38 -7.64 -4.48 -12.01
CA SER A 38 -8.84 -3.92 -12.62
C SER A 38 -10.13 -4.43 -11.96
N VAL A 39 -10.17 -5.70 -11.55
CA VAL A 39 -11.30 -6.27 -10.81
C VAL A 39 -11.39 -5.66 -9.42
N GLN A 40 -10.25 -5.53 -8.73
CA GLN A 40 -10.19 -4.90 -7.41
C GLN A 40 -10.65 -3.44 -7.46
N VAL A 41 -10.17 -2.65 -8.41
CA VAL A 41 -10.56 -1.25 -8.61
C VAL A 41 -12.05 -1.11 -8.90
N LYS A 42 -12.63 -1.99 -9.73
CA LYS A 42 -14.08 -1.96 -9.99
C LYS A 42 -14.90 -2.28 -8.74
N LYS A 43 -14.50 -3.28 -7.97
CA LYS A 43 -15.16 -3.64 -6.70
C LYS A 43 -15.02 -2.52 -5.67
N ALA A 44 -13.82 -1.98 -5.51
CA ALA A 44 -13.55 -0.86 -4.62
C ALA A 44 -14.30 0.41 -5.06
N GLY A 45 -14.38 0.68 -6.37
CA GLY A 45 -15.12 1.80 -6.94
C GLY A 45 -16.63 1.67 -6.74
N ALA A 46 -17.20 0.48 -6.94
CA ALA A 46 -18.61 0.23 -6.65
C ALA A 46 -18.93 0.38 -5.16
N GLY A 47 -18.11 -0.22 -4.28
CA GLY A 47 -18.26 -0.07 -2.83
C GLY A 47 -18.08 1.38 -2.37
N GLY A 48 -17.06 2.06 -2.88
CA GLY A 48 -16.81 3.48 -2.60
C GLY A 48 -17.94 4.38 -3.09
N GLY A 49 -18.51 4.12 -4.27
CA GLY A 49 -19.67 4.83 -4.79
C GLY A 49 -20.92 4.64 -3.92
N LEU A 50 -21.20 3.41 -3.48
CA LEU A 50 -22.31 3.13 -2.56
C LEU A 50 -22.12 3.82 -1.21
N LEU A 51 -20.91 3.78 -0.64
CA LEU A 51 -20.62 4.47 0.62
C LEU A 51 -20.71 5.99 0.48
N ALA A 52 -20.23 6.55 -0.63
CA ALA A 52 -20.39 7.97 -0.93
C ALA A 52 -21.88 8.36 -1.04
N GLY A 53 -22.67 7.57 -1.77
CA GLY A 53 -24.11 7.75 -1.86
C GLY A 53 -24.81 7.68 -0.50
N ALA A 54 -24.47 6.67 0.31
CA ALA A 54 -25.00 6.53 1.67
C ALA A 54 -24.62 7.72 2.56
N ALA A 55 -23.38 8.21 2.47
CA ALA A 55 -22.92 9.39 3.22
C ALA A 55 -23.71 10.65 2.84
N VAL A 56 -23.99 10.86 1.55
CA VAL A 56 -24.84 11.97 1.08
C VAL A 56 -26.27 11.85 1.60
N ILE A 57 -26.87 10.66 1.51
CA ILE A 57 -28.23 10.41 2.01
C ILE A 57 -28.30 10.65 3.53
N LEU A 58 -27.35 10.12 4.29
CA LEU A 58 -27.27 10.32 5.73
C LEU A 58 -27.08 11.80 6.08
N PHE A 59 -26.19 12.51 5.37
CA PHE A 59 -25.98 13.93 5.56
C PHE A 59 -27.26 14.75 5.35
N TYR A 60 -28.01 14.49 4.28
CA TYR A 60 -29.32 15.14 4.07
C TYR A 60 -30.37 14.71 5.10
N SER A 61 -30.36 13.45 5.53
CA SER A 61 -31.30 12.92 6.54
C SER A 61 -31.17 13.61 7.89
N VAL A 62 -29.98 14.08 8.25
CA VAL A 62 -29.75 14.84 9.50
C VAL A 62 -30.65 16.07 9.59
N TYR A 63 -30.85 16.80 8.48
CA TYR A 63 -31.78 17.93 8.44
C TYR A 63 -33.21 17.51 8.79
N PHE A 64 -33.70 16.43 8.17
CA PHE A 64 -35.04 15.90 8.43
C PHE A 64 -35.23 15.40 9.86
N ILE A 65 -34.20 14.78 10.45
CA ILE A 65 -34.22 14.33 11.84
C ILE A 65 -34.41 15.54 12.77
N PHE A 66 -33.64 16.61 12.60
CA PHE A 66 -33.78 17.79 13.45
C PHE A 66 -35.12 18.51 13.28
N THR A 67 -35.65 18.59 12.04
CA THR A 67 -37.00 19.12 11.84
C THR A 67 -38.05 18.24 12.50
N THR A 68 -37.91 16.92 12.45
CA THR A 68 -38.83 15.98 13.09
C THR A 68 -38.83 16.15 14.61
N ILE A 69 -37.65 16.31 15.22
CA ILE A 69 -37.52 16.59 16.65
C ILE A 69 -38.18 17.92 17.01
N ALA A 70 -37.93 18.98 16.22
CA ALA A 70 -38.52 20.30 16.48
C ALA A 70 -40.05 20.29 16.38
N GLU A 71 -40.62 19.64 15.36
CA GLU A 71 -42.07 19.45 15.24
C GLU A 71 -42.63 18.58 16.37
N GLY A 72 -41.88 17.57 16.83
CA GLY A 72 -42.25 16.76 18.01
C GLY A 72 -42.30 17.59 19.30
N ILE A 73 -41.35 18.52 19.50
CA ILE A 73 -41.38 19.46 20.63
C ILE A 73 -42.55 20.45 20.48
N GLN A 74 -42.82 20.92 19.27
CA GLN A 74 -43.98 21.78 19.01
C GLN A 74 -45.30 21.08 19.38
N ALA A 75 -45.42 19.77 19.13
CA ALA A 75 -46.60 18.99 19.50
C ALA A 75 -46.88 18.96 21.01
N LEU A 76 -45.91 19.35 21.86
CA LEU A 76 -46.08 19.52 23.30
C LEU A 76 -46.73 20.87 23.69
N GLY A 77 -47.10 21.69 22.70
CA GLY A 77 -47.74 23.00 22.90
C GLY A 77 -46.79 24.19 22.88
N LEU A 78 -45.51 23.98 22.57
CA LEU A 78 -44.56 25.09 22.42
C LEU A 78 -44.78 25.83 21.10
N PRO A 79 -44.56 27.16 21.06
CA PRO A 79 -44.51 27.90 19.81
C PRO A 79 -43.45 27.31 18.88
N ARG A 80 -43.78 27.16 17.60
CA ARG A 80 -42.88 26.57 16.59
C ARG A 80 -41.48 27.17 16.62
N TRP A 81 -41.35 28.49 16.68
CA TRP A 81 -40.05 29.16 16.72
C TRP A 81 -39.20 28.75 17.93
N LEU A 82 -39.82 28.51 19.09
CA LEU A 82 -39.13 28.13 20.32
C LEU A 82 -38.65 26.67 20.25
N SER A 83 -39.46 25.77 19.67
CA SER A 83 -39.09 24.37 19.45
C SER A 83 -37.84 24.26 18.57
N PHE A 84 -37.80 25.01 17.46
CA PHE A 84 -36.63 25.05 16.58
C PHE A 84 -35.41 25.71 17.25
N LEU A 85 -35.63 26.72 18.10
CA LEU A 85 -34.55 27.35 18.87
C LEU A 85 -33.90 26.36 19.85
N ILE A 86 -34.70 25.56 20.56
CA ILE A 86 -34.19 24.52 21.49
C ILE A 86 -33.31 23.53 20.73
N VAL A 87 -33.78 23.01 19.60
CA VAL A 87 -33.00 22.07 18.77
C VAL A 87 -31.70 22.73 18.28
N THR A 88 -31.77 23.99 17.85
CA THR A 88 -30.58 24.75 17.40
C THR A 88 -29.53 24.87 18.50
N VAL A 89 -29.94 25.22 19.73
CA VAL A 89 -29.01 25.32 20.87
C VAL A 89 -28.39 23.96 21.18
N LEU A 90 -29.17 22.87 21.18
CA LEU A 90 -28.65 21.51 21.38
C LEU A 90 -27.62 21.13 20.32
N MET A 91 -27.86 21.48 19.05
CA MET A 91 -26.91 21.24 17.96
C MET A 91 -25.62 22.03 18.13
N LEU A 92 -25.69 23.30 18.53
CA LEU A 92 -24.50 24.12 18.77
C LEU A 92 -23.65 23.56 19.92
N LEU A 93 -24.27 23.08 21.00
CA LEU A 93 -23.57 22.44 22.11
C LEU A 93 -22.87 21.15 21.65
N LEU A 94 -23.56 20.31 20.87
CA LEU A 94 -22.97 19.09 20.32
C LEU A 94 -21.82 19.40 19.37
N ALA A 95 -21.98 20.39 18.49
CA ALA A 95 -20.94 20.84 17.56
C ALA A 95 -19.72 21.38 18.29
N ALA A 96 -19.91 22.20 19.33
CA ALA A 96 -18.82 22.71 20.16
C ALA A 96 -18.07 21.57 20.87
N LEU A 97 -18.78 20.56 21.40
CA LEU A 97 -18.16 19.40 22.02
C LEU A 97 -17.32 18.59 21.03
N LEU A 98 -17.88 18.30 19.84
CA LEU A 98 -17.18 17.57 18.79
C LEU A 98 -15.96 18.34 18.28
N ALA A 99 -16.08 19.65 18.06
CA ALA A 99 -14.97 20.51 17.66
C ALA A 99 -13.85 20.50 18.72
N LEU A 100 -14.22 20.59 20.00
CA LEU A 100 -13.26 20.56 21.11
C LEU A 100 -12.52 19.21 21.17
N LEU A 101 -13.25 18.10 21.05
CA LEU A 101 -12.66 16.75 21.01
C LEU A 101 -11.78 16.55 19.78
N GLY A 102 -12.21 17.04 18.61
CA GLY A 102 -11.45 16.99 17.37
C GLY A 102 -10.15 17.77 17.47
N VAL A 103 -10.20 19.01 17.95
CA VAL A 103 -9.01 19.84 18.19
C VAL A 103 -8.07 19.18 19.20
N ARG A 104 -8.59 18.62 20.29
CA ARG A 104 -7.78 17.87 21.26
C ARG A 104 -7.10 16.67 20.63
N LYS A 105 -7.81 15.90 19.80
CA LYS A 105 -7.25 14.73 19.13
C LYS A 105 -6.19 15.13 18.11
N MET A 106 -6.42 16.17 17.31
CA MET A 106 -5.44 16.68 16.35
C MET A 106 -4.15 17.15 17.02
N LYS A 107 -4.24 17.77 18.20
CA LYS A 107 -3.05 18.16 18.99
C LYS A 107 -2.19 16.99 19.43
N THR A 108 -2.72 15.76 19.46
CA THR A 108 -1.96 14.55 19.83
C THR A 108 -1.28 13.86 18.65
N VAL A 109 -1.60 14.25 17.41
CA VAL A 109 -1.01 13.65 16.22
C VAL A 109 0.21 14.47 15.83
N ASN A 110 1.42 13.89 15.91
CA ASN A 110 2.61 14.48 15.32
C ASN A 110 2.50 14.37 13.79
N PRO A 111 2.37 15.49 13.04
CA PRO A 111 2.14 15.45 11.60
C PRO A 111 3.40 15.10 10.80
N LYS A 112 4.57 15.04 11.44
CA LYS A 112 5.83 14.66 10.79
C LYS A 112 6.05 13.15 10.94
N PRO A 113 6.06 12.37 9.85
CA PRO A 113 6.53 10.99 9.90
C PRO A 113 8.06 11.00 10.00
N GLU A 114 8.57 11.28 11.20
CA GLU A 114 10.00 11.48 11.45
C GLU A 114 10.84 10.29 10.97
N LYS A 115 10.33 9.06 11.14
CA LYS A 115 10.98 7.83 10.68
C LYS A 115 11.10 7.77 9.15
N THR A 116 10.00 8.03 8.44
CA THR A 116 9.99 8.03 6.96
C THR A 116 10.88 9.12 6.39
N ILE A 117 10.93 10.29 7.04
CA ILE A 117 11.82 11.38 6.62
C ILE A 117 13.28 11.00 6.86
N SER A 118 13.61 10.38 8.00
CA SER A 118 14.97 9.90 8.31
C SER A 118 15.43 8.86 7.28
N GLU A 119 14.61 7.84 7.01
CA GLU A 119 14.94 6.80 6.02
C GLU A 119 15.13 7.36 4.61
N ALA A 120 14.30 8.32 4.21
CA ALA A 120 14.46 9.01 2.93
C ALA A 120 15.76 9.83 2.88
N GLN A 121 16.13 10.50 3.97
CA GLN A 121 17.38 11.27 4.07
C GLN A 121 18.61 10.34 4.02
N GLU A 122 18.58 9.20 4.71
CA GLU A 122 19.64 8.18 4.67
C GLU A 122 19.83 7.61 3.26
N THR A 123 18.72 7.31 2.57
CA THR A 123 18.75 6.80 1.19
C THR A 123 19.37 7.84 0.24
N VAL A 124 18.97 9.10 0.36
CA VAL A 124 19.54 10.20 -0.44
C VAL A 124 21.01 10.42 -0.12
N ALA A 125 21.40 10.34 1.16
CA ALA A 125 22.79 10.46 1.59
C ALA A 125 23.65 9.32 1.03
N ALA A 126 23.16 8.07 1.02
CA ALA A 126 23.85 6.92 0.44
C ALA A 126 24.06 7.07 -1.08
N ILE A 127 23.04 7.55 -1.81
CA ILE A 127 23.13 7.82 -3.26
C ILE A 127 24.12 8.96 -3.55
N ARG A 128 24.10 10.02 -2.73
CA ARG A 128 25.00 11.17 -2.89
C ARG A 128 26.46 10.78 -2.62
N ALA A 129 26.71 10.02 -1.55
CA ALA A 129 28.02 9.48 -1.23
C ALA A 129 28.58 8.58 -2.36
N ALA A 130 27.72 7.76 -2.97
CA ALA A 130 28.10 6.94 -4.13
C ALA A 130 28.44 7.78 -5.39
N THR A 131 27.89 8.99 -5.51
CA THR A 131 28.12 9.91 -6.64
C THR A 131 29.37 10.78 -6.42
N GLU A 132 29.64 11.22 -5.19
CA GLU A 132 30.79 12.07 -4.83
C GLU A 132 32.11 11.30 -4.77
N HIS A 133 32.07 9.99 -4.52
CA HIS A 133 33.25 9.12 -4.55
C HIS A 133 33.07 7.95 -5.52
N PRO A 134 33.15 8.21 -6.85
CA PRO A 134 33.10 7.15 -7.85
C PRO A 134 34.35 6.27 -7.71
N GLY A 135 34.24 5.19 -6.93
CA GLY A 135 35.30 4.19 -6.72
C GLY A 135 35.69 3.87 -5.28
N THR A 136 35.14 4.54 -4.25
CA THR A 136 35.44 4.19 -2.84
C THR A 136 34.35 3.38 -2.16
N VAL A 137 33.29 3.01 -2.89
CA VAL A 137 32.37 1.96 -2.43
C VAL A 137 33.18 0.67 -2.42
N VAL A 138 33.63 0.26 -1.24
CA VAL A 138 34.15 -1.09 -1.02
C VAL A 138 33.05 -2.02 -1.52
N PRO A 139 33.28 -2.79 -2.61
CA PRO A 139 32.29 -3.75 -3.07
C PRO A 139 31.88 -4.62 -1.89
N ALA A 140 30.60 -4.99 -1.80
CA ALA A 140 30.17 -5.97 -0.80
C ALA A 140 31.20 -7.12 -0.78
N PRO A 141 31.75 -7.49 0.40
CA PRO A 141 32.81 -8.47 0.49
C PRO A 141 32.46 -9.66 -0.38
N ARG A 142 33.40 -10.11 -1.22
CA ARG A 142 33.15 -11.24 -2.12
C ARG A 142 32.50 -12.35 -1.31
N PRO A 143 31.38 -12.91 -1.79
CA PRO A 143 30.74 -14.02 -1.12
C PRO A 143 31.78 -15.06 -0.75
N GLU A 144 31.64 -15.69 0.40
CA GLU A 144 32.61 -16.67 0.87
C GLU A 144 32.95 -17.72 -0.20
N TRP A 145 31.96 -18.12 -1.02
CA TRP A 145 32.15 -19.07 -2.12
C TRP A 145 33.03 -18.57 -3.29
N ASP A 146 33.37 -17.29 -3.36
CA ASP A 146 34.25 -16.69 -4.39
C ASP A 146 35.63 -16.28 -3.83
N ARG A 147 35.92 -16.59 -2.55
CA ARG A 147 37.23 -16.31 -1.93
C ARG A 147 38.23 -17.43 -2.21
N LYS A 148 39.20 -17.13 -3.07
CA LYS A 148 40.29 -18.05 -3.50
C LYS A 148 41.28 -18.41 -2.36
N ASP A 149 41.29 -17.60 -1.32
CA ASP A 149 42.12 -17.72 -0.12
C ASP A 149 41.50 -18.61 0.95
N ILE A 150 40.22 -18.96 0.82
CA ILE A 150 39.54 -19.90 1.70
C ILE A 150 39.73 -21.32 1.14
N PRO A 151 40.32 -22.26 1.89
CA PRO A 151 40.47 -23.63 1.42
C PRO A 151 39.08 -24.24 1.20
N ALA A 152 38.91 -24.99 0.10
CA ALA A 152 37.63 -25.59 -0.30
C ALA A 152 36.96 -26.43 0.81
N SER A 153 37.74 -26.90 1.80
CA SER A 153 37.26 -27.60 2.99
C SER A 153 36.38 -26.75 3.93
N ALA A 154 36.44 -25.43 3.85
CA ALA A 154 35.63 -24.52 4.67
C ALA A 154 34.21 -24.26 4.09
N HIS A 155 33.96 -24.67 2.83
CA HIS A 155 32.65 -24.54 2.18
C HIS A 155 31.79 -25.80 2.29
N ALA A 156 32.33 -26.88 2.86
CA ALA A 156 31.53 -28.06 3.14
C ALA A 156 30.47 -27.66 4.19
N PRO A 157 29.16 -27.76 3.88
CA PRO A 157 28.17 -27.77 4.93
C PRO A 157 28.60 -28.91 5.86
N THR A 158 28.93 -28.60 7.10
CA THR A 158 29.01 -29.61 8.14
C THR A 158 27.64 -30.26 8.14
N ALA A 159 27.53 -31.39 7.45
CA ALA A 159 26.42 -32.31 7.52
C ALA A 159 26.47 -32.92 8.93
N GLN A 160 26.16 -32.08 9.91
CA GLN A 160 25.86 -32.49 11.25
C GLN A 160 24.48 -33.10 11.11
N ALA A 161 24.45 -34.40 10.85
CA ALA A 161 23.24 -35.20 10.86
C ALA A 161 22.55 -34.97 12.20
N ASP A 162 21.48 -34.18 12.16
CA ASP A 162 20.61 -33.91 13.29
C ASP A 162 19.90 -35.23 13.65
N PRO A 163 20.28 -35.91 14.74
CA PRO A 163 19.71 -37.21 15.11
C PRO A 163 18.27 -37.07 15.64
N SER A 164 17.72 -35.86 15.74
CA SER A 164 16.42 -35.61 16.34
C SER A 164 15.24 -35.65 15.35
N ARG A 165 15.47 -35.97 14.08
CA ARG A 165 14.42 -35.93 13.04
C ARG A 165 13.63 -37.24 12.85
N ASP A 166 13.96 -38.29 13.62
CA ASP A 166 13.34 -39.63 13.51
C ASP A 166 12.69 -40.14 14.83
N ALA A 167 12.20 -39.23 15.69
CA ALA A 167 11.46 -39.60 16.92
C ALA A 167 10.05 -39.02 16.95
#